data_AF-A0A0N0ADF6-F1
#
_entry.id   AF-A0A0N0ADF6-F1
#
_cell.length_a   1.000
_cell.length_b   1.000
_cell.length_c   1.000
_cell.angle_alpha   90.00
_cell.angle_beta   90.00
_cell.angle_gamma   90.00
#
_symmetry.space_group_name_H-M   'P 1'
#
loop_
_entity.id
_entity.type
_entity.pdbx_description
1 polymer ?
#
loop_
_entity_poly.entity_id
_entity_poly.type
_entity_poly.pdbx_seq_one_letter_code
_entity_poly.pdbx_strand_id
1 'polypeptide(L)'
;MFFAPSKEPTAARLSREEAAKRVCARCPVMVECREHALLQPEPYGVWGGLTAAERRVVLARRRRREMELKKAARATAANRMAG
;
A
#
# COMPACT_ATOMS: atom_id res chain seq x y z
N MET A 1 -22.10 0.71 -11.87
CA MET A 1 -20.98 1.30 -12.65
C MET A 1 -19.68 1.05 -11.90
N PHE A 2 -18.64 0.51 -12.55
CA PHE A 2 -17.37 0.16 -11.90
C PHE A 2 -16.46 1.38 -11.65
N PHE A 3 -16.56 2.42 -12.49
CA PHE A 3 -15.79 3.66 -12.39
C PHE A 3 -16.63 4.82 -11.83
N ALA A 4 -15.97 5.80 -11.23
CA ALA A 4 -16.62 7.02 -10.77
C ALA A 4 -17.11 7.88 -11.96
N PRO A 5 -18.23 8.61 -11.82
CA PRO A 5 -18.60 9.63 -12.80
C PRO A 5 -17.57 10.78 -12.80
N SER A 6 -17.40 11.44 -13.94
CA SER A 6 -16.38 12.48 -14.16
C SER A 6 -16.46 13.69 -13.21
N LYS A 7 -17.60 13.91 -12.56
CA LYS A 7 -17.83 14.99 -11.59
C LYS A 7 -18.27 14.47 -10.22
N GLU A 8 -17.68 13.37 -9.74
CA GLU A 8 -17.97 12.86 -8.39
C GLU A 8 -17.52 13.87 -7.31
N PRO A 9 -18.40 14.28 -6.39
CA PRO A 9 -18.01 15.09 -5.25
C PRO A 9 -17.00 14.34 -4.36
N THR A 10 -15.99 15.04 -3.83
CA THR A 10 -14.97 14.45 -2.96
C THR A 10 -15.57 13.65 -1.80
N ALA A 11 -16.63 14.16 -1.16
CA ALA A 11 -17.31 13.49 -0.06
C ALA A 11 -17.95 12.15 -0.46
N ALA A 12 -18.53 12.07 -1.67
CA ALA A 12 -19.12 10.83 -2.19
C ALA A 12 -18.04 9.75 -2.44
N ARG A 13 -16.89 10.16 -3.01
CA ARG A 13 -15.74 9.27 -3.18
C ARG A 13 -15.23 8.74 -1.83
N LEU A 14 -15.05 9.62 -0.85
CA LEU A 14 -14.57 9.23 0.49
C LEU A 14 -15.54 8.26 1.17
N SER A 15 -16.85 8.55 1.12
CA SER A 15 -17.89 7.66 1.66
C SER A 15 -17.86 6.27 1.02
N ARG A 16 -17.68 6.20 -0.31
CA ARG A 16 -17.55 4.94 -1.05
C ARG A 16 -16.29 4.16 -0.68
N GLU A 17 -15.16 4.85 -0.54
CA GLU A 17 -13.90 4.24 -0.08
C GLU A 17 -14.01 3.68 1.33
N GLU A 18 -14.64 4.41 2.26
CA GLU A 18 -14.89 3.94 3.62
C GLU A 18 -15.84 2.74 3.67
N ALA A 19 -16.90 2.76 2.85
CA ALA A 19 -17.81 1.63 2.73
C ALA A 19 -17.08 0.37 2.26
N ALA A 20 -16.23 0.49 1.24
CA ALA A 20 -15.40 -0.62 0.76
C ALA A 20 -14.41 -1.11 1.84
N LYS A 21 -13.77 -0.19 2.58
CA LYS A 21 -12.88 -0.57 3.70
C LYS A 21 -13.61 -1.34 4.80
N ARG A 22 -14.87 -0.99 5.12
CA ARG A 22 -15.70 -1.74 6.08
C ARG A 22 -15.99 -3.16 5.63
N VAL A 23 -16.11 -3.40 4.31
CA VAL A 23 -16.21 -4.75 3.75
C VAL A 23 -14.89 -5.50 3.93
N CYS A 24 -13.77 -4.88 3.55
CA CYS A 24 -12.45 -5.50 3.72
C CYS A 24 -12.13 -5.89 5.17
N ALA A 25 -12.56 -5.09 6.15
CA ALA A 25 -12.30 -5.34 7.58
C ALA A 25 -12.89 -6.67 8.11
N ARG A 26 -13.85 -7.25 7.40
CA ARG A 26 -14.47 -8.55 7.73
C ARG A 26 -14.05 -9.67 6.77
N CYS A 27 -13.18 -9.37 5.81
CA CYS A 27 -12.78 -10.33 4.77
C CYS A 27 -11.69 -11.27 5.31
N PRO A 28 -11.88 -12.61 5.28
CA PRO A 28 -10.91 -13.56 5.82
C PRO A 28 -9.58 -13.56 5.06
N VAL A 29 -9.57 -13.09 3.81
CA VAL A 29 -8.38 -13.00 2.95
C VAL A 29 -7.87 -11.57 2.76
N MET A 30 -8.17 -10.68 3.73
CA MET A 30 -7.82 -9.26 3.61
C MET A 30 -6.31 -9.06 3.41
N VAL A 31 -5.49 -9.83 4.11
CA VAL A 31 -4.02 -9.70 4.08
C VAL A 31 -3.47 -10.17 2.75
N GLU A 32 -3.92 -11.32 2.26
CA GLU A 32 -3.53 -11.92 0.97
C GLU A 32 -3.94 -11.00 -0.18
N CYS A 33 -5.18 -10.48 -0.15
CA CYS A 33 -5.67 -9.50 -1.11
C CYS A 33 -4.80 -8.22 -1.09
N ARG A 34 -4.41 -7.74 0.09
CA ARG A 34 -3.53 -6.58 0.24
C ARG A 34 -2.15 -6.84 -0.37
N GLU A 35 -1.51 -7.96 -0.04
CA GLU A 35 -0.19 -8.28 -0.55
C GLU A 35 -0.21 -8.49 -2.07
N HIS A 36 -1.24 -9.15 -2.60
CA HIS A 36 -1.43 -9.26 -4.05
C HIS A 36 -1.49 -7.88 -4.71
N ALA A 37 -2.30 -6.96 -4.17
CA ALA A 37 -2.43 -5.60 -4.69
C ALA A 37 -1.19 -4.72 -4.44
N LEU A 38 -0.26 -5.12 -3.58
CA LEU A 38 1.03 -4.46 -3.41
C LEU A 38 2.09 -5.01 -4.39
N LEU A 39 2.02 -6.30 -4.72
CA LEU A 39 2.88 -6.94 -5.71
C LEU A 39 2.54 -6.52 -7.13
N GLN A 40 1.24 -6.43 -7.45
CA GLN A 40 0.71 -5.96 -8.73
C GLN A 40 -0.18 -4.75 -8.44
N PRO A 41 0.40 -3.53 -8.41
CA PRO A 41 -0.31 -2.33 -7.96
C PRO A 41 -1.46 -1.95 -8.90
N GLU A 42 -2.65 -2.46 -8.62
CA GLU A 42 -3.88 -2.05 -9.29
C GLU A 42 -4.03 -0.52 -9.14
N PRO A 43 -4.18 0.26 -10.22
CA PRO A 43 -4.24 1.72 -10.14
C PRO A 43 -5.47 2.27 -9.42
N TYR A 44 -6.54 1.49 -9.30
CA TYR A 44 -7.85 1.96 -8.82
C TYR A 44 -8.37 1.17 -7.61
N GLY A 45 -9.45 1.69 -7.00
CA GLY A 45 -10.25 0.99 -6.01
C GLY A 45 -9.57 0.70 -4.65
N VAL A 46 -10.35 0.05 -3.79
CA VAL A 46 -9.93 -0.42 -2.47
C VAL A 46 -9.62 -1.91 -2.54
N TRP A 47 -8.41 -2.29 -2.14
CA TRP A 47 -7.93 -3.67 -2.13
C TRP A 47 -7.29 -3.96 -0.78
N GLY A 48 -7.70 -5.05 -0.13
CA GLY A 48 -7.20 -5.44 1.19
C GLY A 48 -7.30 -4.31 2.24
N GLY A 49 -8.34 -3.47 2.16
CA GLY A 49 -8.57 -2.34 3.06
C GLY A 49 -7.77 -1.07 2.77
N LEU A 50 -7.06 -1.01 1.63
CA LEU A 50 -6.27 0.16 1.23
C LEU A 50 -6.79 0.74 -0.08
N THR A 51 -6.91 2.07 -0.16
CA THR A 51 -7.09 2.79 -1.43
C THR A 51 -5.82 2.70 -2.28
N ALA A 52 -5.93 3.01 -3.58
CA ALA A 52 -4.75 3.11 -4.45
C ALA A 52 -3.71 4.10 -3.93
N ALA A 53 -4.14 5.23 -3.35
CA ALA A 53 -3.24 6.21 -2.75
C ALA A 53 -2.52 5.65 -1.51
N GLU A 54 -3.23 4.94 -0.65
CA GLU A 54 -2.64 4.31 0.54
C GLU A 54 -1.66 3.20 0.17
N ARG A 55 -1.95 2.39 -0.87
CA ARG A 55 -1.00 1.40 -1.40
C ARG A 55 0.31 2.05 -1.87
N ARG A 56 0.25 3.20 -2.54
CA ARG A 56 1.46 3.96 -2.93
C ARG A 56 2.28 4.39 -1.71
N VAL A 57 1.63 4.82 -0.63
CA VAL A 57 2.31 5.18 0.63
C VAL A 57 2.99 3.96 1.26
N VAL A 58 2.32 2.81 1.30
CA VAL A 58 2.91 1.55 1.80
C VAL A 58 4.14 1.15 1.00
N LEU A 59 4.06 1.17 -0.33
CA LEU A 59 5.19 0.84 -1.21
C LEU A 59 6.37 1.81 -1.04
N ALA A 60 6.09 3.11 -0.91
CA ALA A 60 7.13 4.11 -0.65
C ALA A 60 7.84 3.85 0.70
N ARG A 61 7.08 3.51 1.75
CA ARG A 61 7.64 3.13 3.06
C ARG A 61 8.47 1.86 2.97
N ARG A 62 8.02 0.82 2.26
CA ARG A 62 8.78 -0.43 2.03
C ARG A 62 10.12 -0.14 1.34
N ARG A 63 10.10 0.62 0.23
CA ARG A 63 11.33 1.03 -0.48
C ARG A 63 12.29 1.81 0.43
N ARG A 64 11.78 2.77 1.20
CA ARG A 64 12.62 3.53 2.15
C ARG A 64 13.28 2.62 3.17
N ARG A 65 12.51 1.71 3.78
CA ARG A 65 13.03 0.77 4.76
C ARG A 65 14.10 -0.14 4.17
N GLU A 66 13.88 -0.63 2.96
CA GLU A 66 14.86 -1.45 2.24
C GLU A 66 16.19 -0.70 2.01
N MET A 67 16.12 0.57 1.59
CA MET A 67 17.31 1.41 1.42
C MET A 67 18.08 1.60 2.72
N GLU A 68 17.37 1.88 3.83
CA GLU A 68 18.01 2.03 5.15
C GLU A 68 18.68 0.73 5.61
N LEU A 69 18.03 -0.42 5.42
CA LEU A 69 18.60 -1.72 5.77
C LEU A 69 19.85 -2.03 4.92
N LYS A 70 19.81 -1.74 3.62
CA LYS A 70 20.99 -1.89 2.72
C LYS A 70 22.14 -0.97 3.15
N LYS A 71 21.84 0.27 3.54
CA LYS A 71 22.84 1.21 4.04
C LYS A 71 23.49 0.72 5.33
N ALA A 72 22.68 0.24 6.28
CA ALA A 72 23.18 -0.31 7.54
C ALA A 72 24.07 -1.54 7.31
N ALA A 73 23.64 -2.49 6.48
CA ALA A 73 24.41 -3.69 6.15
C ALA A 73 25.78 -3.36 5.53
N ARG A 74 25.83 -2.37 4.62
CA ARG A 74 27.09 -1.89 4.02
C ARG A 74 28.03 -1.29 5.05
N ALA A 75 27.52 -0.49 5.99
CA ALA A 75 28.32 0.08 7.07
C ALA A 75 28.88 -1.00 8.00
N THR A 76 28.08 -2.00 8.36
CA THR A 76 28.54 -3.14 9.17
C THR A 76 29.64 -3.93 8.47
N ALA A 77 29.52 -4.18 7.16
CA ALA A 77 30.54 -4.88 6.38
C ALA A 77 31.85 -4.07 6.29
N ALA A 78 31.77 -2.75 6.07
CA ALA A 78 32.93 -1.87 6.03
C ALA A 78 33.71 -1.90 7.35
N ASN A 79 33.02 -1.84 8.49
CA ASN A 79 33.66 -1.87 9.81
C ASN A 79 34.36 -3.21 10.11
N ARG A 80 33.88 -4.34 9.57
CA ARG A 80 34.51 -5.66 9.76
C ARG A 80 35.78 -5.87 8.94
N MET A 81 35.95 -5.16 7.83
CA MET A 81 37.16 -5.27 6.99
C MET A 81 38.30 -4.35 7.45
N ALA A 82 37.97 -3.34 8.26
CA ALA A 82 38.92 -2.33 8.75
C ALA A 82 39.53 -2.67 10.11
N GLY A 83 39.12 -3.78 10.75
CA GLY A 83 39.66 -4.29 12.01
C GLY A 83 40.18 -5.70 11.84
#